data_AF-A0A2D3WB31-F1
#
_entry.id   AF-A0A2D3WB31-F1
#
_cell.length_a   1.000
_cell.length_b   1.000
_cell.length_c   1.000
_cell.angle_alpha   90.00
_cell.angle_beta   90.00
_cell.angle_gamma   90.00
#
_symmetry.space_group_name_H-M   'P 1'
#
loop_
_entity.id
_entity.type
_entity.pdbx_description
1 polymer ?
#
loop_
_entity_poly.entity_id
_entity_poly.type
_entity_poly.pdbx_seq_one_letter_code
_entity_poly.pdbx_strand_id
1 'polypeptide(L)'
;GKKEIYLKDDTEMNAFLIESGLETMEIEGVGTPDLIDYFKIIAAYRGILKELEKRFSMIEVVRYLIENPDLISLPSHELFEAIKAYIQKVGYNLLNHYITPESLHLFIQTNDGLEELLLDDTFYGNALYEEACYIYGKIQERDFDVFEGRDPIEILDEIEKNAKKGAYIQRYKGLGEMNPEQLWETTMNPENRRLLQVKVEDAELASETFTLFMGDEVEPRRQYIQDHAKDVKHLDV
;
A
#
# COMPACT_ATOMS: atom_id res chain seq x y z
N GLY A 1 13.19 28.64 -15.29
CA GLY A 1 12.95 27.72 -16.41
C GLY A 1 12.02 26.61 -15.95
N LYS A 2 11.27 25.96 -16.86
CA LYS A 2 10.55 24.73 -16.48
C LYS A 2 11.61 23.68 -16.12
N LYS A 3 11.57 23.16 -14.90
CA LYS A 3 12.45 22.09 -14.43
C LYS A 3 11.80 20.77 -14.85
N GLU A 4 12.50 19.99 -15.66
CA GLU A 4 12.07 18.64 -16.05
C GLU A 4 12.85 17.63 -15.20
N ILE A 5 12.15 16.62 -14.69
CA ILE A 5 12.71 15.61 -13.79
C ILE A 5 12.18 14.25 -14.26
N TYR A 6 13.07 13.29 -14.40
CA TYR A 6 12.75 11.92 -14.76
C TYR A 6 12.87 11.03 -13.52
N LEU A 7 11.79 10.34 -13.18
CA LEU A 7 11.68 9.47 -12.01
C LEU A 7 11.44 8.05 -12.52
N LYS A 8 12.20 7.07 -11.99
CA LYS A 8 12.23 5.74 -12.60
C LYS A 8 11.12 4.81 -12.13
N ASP A 9 10.61 5.02 -10.92
CA ASP A 9 9.66 4.15 -10.24
C ASP A 9 8.77 4.95 -9.28
N ASP A 10 7.71 4.30 -8.79
CA ASP A 10 6.76 4.92 -7.87
C ASP A 10 7.41 5.30 -6.54
N THR A 11 8.47 4.60 -6.12
CA THR A 11 9.20 4.90 -4.88
C THR A 11 9.94 6.23 -4.98
N GLU A 12 10.69 6.46 -6.06
CA GLU A 12 11.34 7.74 -6.33
C GLU A 12 10.31 8.86 -6.51
N MET A 13 9.17 8.56 -7.14
CA MET A 13 8.07 9.53 -7.29
C MET A 13 7.49 9.95 -5.94
N ASN A 14 7.16 8.99 -5.08
CA ASN A 14 6.58 9.29 -3.76
C ASN A 14 7.58 10.08 -2.90
N ALA A 15 8.86 9.69 -2.88
CA ALA A 15 9.89 10.42 -2.15
C ALA A 15 10.02 11.87 -2.66
N PHE A 16 10.05 12.06 -3.98
CA PHE A 16 10.12 13.39 -4.58
C PHE A 16 8.92 14.28 -4.23
N LEU A 17 7.72 13.71 -4.23
CA LEU A 17 6.49 14.43 -3.87
C LEU A 17 6.47 14.84 -2.40
N ILE A 18 6.90 13.95 -1.50
CA ILE A 18 7.01 14.24 -0.07
C ILE A 18 8.01 15.38 0.16
N GLU A 19 9.19 15.28 -0.43
CA GLU A 19 10.26 16.30 -0.29
C GLU A 19 9.79 17.65 -0.83
N SER A 20 9.26 17.69 -2.06
CA SER A 20 8.76 18.93 -2.68
C SER A 20 7.56 19.54 -1.94
N GLY A 21 6.67 18.69 -1.41
CA GLY A 21 5.49 19.14 -0.68
C GLY A 21 5.86 19.74 0.68
N LEU A 22 6.78 19.11 1.40
CA LEU A 22 7.28 19.60 2.69
C LEU A 22 8.13 20.87 2.54
N GLU A 23 8.92 21.02 1.46
CA GLU A 23 9.62 22.29 1.18
C GLU A 23 8.65 23.47 1.02
N THR A 24 7.43 23.20 0.56
CA THR A 24 6.38 24.23 0.38
C THR A 24 5.64 24.52 1.68
N MET A 25 5.68 23.61 2.67
CA MET A 25 5.02 23.75 3.96
C MET A 25 6.04 24.19 5.01
N GLU A 26 6.01 25.47 5.39
CA GLU A 26 6.78 25.95 6.55
C GLU A 26 6.17 25.39 7.84
N ILE A 27 6.61 24.19 8.24
CA ILE A 27 6.19 23.57 9.50
C ILE A 27 7.13 24.05 10.60
N GLU A 28 6.63 24.93 11.47
CA GLU A 28 7.38 25.41 12.63
C GLU A 28 7.60 24.29 13.66
N GLY A 29 8.83 24.12 14.14
CA GLY A 29 9.14 23.28 15.30
C GLY A 29 9.77 21.90 15.02
N VAL A 30 9.78 21.42 13.76
CA VAL A 30 10.40 20.13 13.39
C VAL A 30 11.35 20.31 12.20
N GLY A 31 12.48 19.61 12.21
CA GLY A 31 13.41 19.62 11.09
C GLY A 31 12.81 18.96 9.84
N THR A 32 12.96 19.61 8.68
CA THR A 32 12.50 19.07 7.38
C THR A 32 12.99 17.64 7.10
N PRO A 33 14.25 17.25 7.41
CA PRO A 33 14.71 15.87 7.20
C PRO A 33 13.94 14.83 8.02
N ASP A 34 13.63 15.13 9.29
CA ASP A 34 12.92 14.20 10.17
C ASP A 34 11.47 14.00 9.70
N LEU A 35 10.83 15.07 9.21
CA LEU A 35 9.51 15.00 8.59
C LEU A 35 9.52 14.18 7.30
N ILE A 36 10.53 14.33 6.45
CA ILE A 36 10.66 13.53 5.23
C ILE A 36 10.73 12.04 5.59
N ASP A 37 11.57 11.66 6.55
CA ASP A 37 11.71 10.26 6.97
C ASP A 37 10.42 9.73 7.60
N TYR A 38 9.72 10.55 8.40
CA TYR A 38 8.42 10.20 8.97
C TYR A 38 7.35 9.95 7.89
N PHE A 39 7.22 10.85 6.92
CA PHE A 39 6.26 10.67 5.82
C PHE A 39 6.65 9.54 4.87
N LYS A 40 7.94 9.18 4.75
CA LYS A 40 8.37 7.95 4.06
C LYS A 40 7.88 6.70 4.77
N ILE A 41 7.89 6.67 6.11
CA ILE A 41 7.33 5.56 6.90
C ILE A 41 5.81 5.49 6.71
N ILE A 42 5.11 6.62 6.75
CA ILE A 42 3.65 6.67 6.50
C ILE A 42 3.32 6.20 5.08
N ALA A 43 4.11 6.59 4.08
CA ALA A 43 3.93 6.15 2.70
C ALA A 43 4.08 4.62 2.56
N ALA A 44 5.05 4.02 3.28
CA ALA A 44 5.20 2.58 3.35
C ALA A 44 3.98 1.92 4.03
N TYR A 45 3.50 2.46 5.15
CA TYR A 45 2.30 1.98 5.85
C TYR A 45 1.06 2.02 4.94
N ARG A 46 0.80 3.15 4.29
CA ARG A 46 -0.28 3.32 3.30
C ARG A 46 -0.16 2.30 2.16
N GLY A 47 1.07 1.98 1.74
CA GLY A 47 1.34 0.94 0.74
C GLY A 47 0.92 -0.45 1.22
N ILE A 48 1.29 -0.83 2.44
CA ILE A 48 0.91 -2.13 3.03
C ILE A 48 -0.61 -2.23 3.20
N LEU A 49 -1.27 -1.16 3.67
CA LEU A 49 -2.74 -1.12 3.76
C LEU A 49 -3.42 -1.36 2.41
N LYS A 50 -2.90 -0.79 1.31
CA LYS A 50 -3.42 -1.06 -0.04
C LYS A 50 -3.23 -2.51 -0.49
N GLU A 51 -2.18 -3.20 -0.03
CA GLU A 51 -2.01 -4.63 -0.31
C GLU A 51 -2.95 -5.49 0.55
N LEU A 52 -3.17 -5.10 1.81
CA LEU A 52 -4.14 -5.73 2.70
C LEU A 52 -5.57 -5.58 2.18
N GLU A 53 -5.93 -4.42 1.64
CA GLU A 53 -7.26 -4.11 1.07
C GLU A 53 -7.65 -5.09 -0.06
N LYS A 54 -6.68 -5.57 -0.85
CA LYS A 54 -6.95 -6.57 -1.90
C LYS A 54 -7.34 -7.93 -1.32
N ARG A 55 -6.92 -8.22 -0.10
CA ARG A 55 -7.14 -9.51 0.58
C ARG A 55 -8.35 -9.46 1.48
N PHE A 56 -8.55 -8.33 2.17
CA PHE A 56 -9.59 -8.09 3.15
C PHE A 56 -10.48 -6.93 2.70
N SER A 57 -11.75 -7.23 2.44
CA SER A 57 -12.74 -6.25 1.96
C SER A 57 -13.09 -5.14 2.97
N MET A 58 -12.73 -5.33 4.24
CA MET A 58 -13.00 -4.39 5.34
C MET A 58 -11.71 -3.80 5.89
N ILE A 59 -11.00 -3.07 5.04
CA ILE A 59 -9.70 -2.51 5.38
C ILE A 59 -9.78 -1.54 6.57
N GLU A 60 -10.90 -0.86 6.78
CA GLU A 60 -11.08 0.07 7.91
C GLU A 60 -11.06 -0.67 9.25
N VAL A 61 -11.69 -1.85 9.32
CA VAL A 61 -11.69 -2.68 10.52
C VAL A 61 -10.30 -3.28 10.76
N VAL A 62 -9.63 -3.74 9.70
CA VAL A 62 -8.26 -4.26 9.77
C VAL A 62 -7.29 -3.16 10.22
N ARG A 63 -7.40 -1.96 9.64
CA ARG A 63 -6.65 -0.76 10.04
C ARG A 63 -6.90 -0.42 11.50
N TYR A 64 -8.15 -0.45 11.95
CA TYR A 64 -8.48 -0.20 13.36
C TYR A 64 -7.79 -1.19 14.31
N LEU A 65 -7.67 -2.46 13.94
CA LEU A 65 -6.92 -3.46 14.73
C LEU A 65 -5.42 -3.16 14.75
N ILE A 66 -4.84 -2.79 13.61
CA ILE A 66 -3.42 -2.44 13.49
C ILE A 66 -3.10 -1.19 14.34
N GLU A 67 -3.99 -0.20 14.31
CA GLU A 67 -3.78 1.08 14.99
C GLU A 67 -4.03 1.02 16.50
N ASN A 68 -4.65 -0.07 16.98
CA ASN A 68 -4.98 -0.31 18.38
C ASN A 68 -4.48 -1.72 18.79
N PRO A 69 -3.15 -1.93 18.87
CA PRO A 69 -2.56 -3.25 19.11
C PRO A 69 -3.00 -3.88 20.44
N ASP A 70 -3.38 -3.05 21.44
CA ASP A 70 -3.90 -3.51 22.73
C ASP A 70 -5.19 -4.35 22.60
N LEU A 71 -5.98 -4.13 21.55
CA LEU A 71 -7.22 -4.88 21.31
C LEU A 71 -6.97 -6.38 21.13
N ILE A 72 -5.84 -6.75 20.53
CA ILE A 72 -5.50 -8.16 20.25
C ILE A 72 -5.29 -8.95 21.55
N SER A 73 -4.90 -8.26 22.63
CA SER A 73 -4.69 -8.88 23.93
C SER A 73 -5.99 -9.06 24.74
N LEU A 74 -7.11 -8.50 24.26
CA LEU A 74 -8.40 -8.59 24.95
C LEU A 74 -9.04 -9.97 24.78
N PRO A 75 -9.86 -10.42 25.75
CA PRO A 75 -10.71 -11.59 25.58
C PRO A 75 -11.63 -11.45 24.37
N SER A 76 -11.94 -12.56 23.68
CA SER A 76 -12.71 -12.55 22.43
C SER A 76 -14.04 -11.79 22.50
N HIS A 77 -14.68 -11.78 23.68
CA HIS A 77 -15.93 -11.04 23.88
C HIS A 77 -15.73 -9.52 23.97
N GLU A 78 -14.67 -9.06 24.64
CA GLU A 78 -14.34 -7.63 24.74
C GLU A 78 -13.82 -7.09 23.41
N LEU A 79 -12.99 -7.88 22.72
CA LEU A 79 -12.55 -7.61 21.36
C LEU A 79 -13.75 -7.44 20.41
N PHE A 80 -14.73 -8.34 20.50
CA PHE A 80 -15.95 -8.25 19.71
C PHE A 80 -16.72 -6.95 19.95
N GLU A 81 -16.94 -6.54 21.21
CA GLU A 81 -17.68 -5.30 21.50
C GLU A 81 -16.92 -4.06 21.00
N ALA A 82 -15.58 -4.04 21.10
CA ALA A 82 -14.76 -2.96 20.54
C ALA A 82 -14.89 -2.88 19.01
N ILE A 83 -14.76 -4.01 18.30
CA ILE A 83 -14.89 -4.07 16.84
C ILE A 83 -16.31 -3.70 16.41
N LYS A 84 -17.33 -4.20 17.11
CA LYS A 84 -18.74 -3.89 16.83
C LYS A 84 -19.04 -2.40 16.97
N ALA A 85 -18.51 -1.74 18.00
CA ALA A 85 -18.64 -0.29 18.16
C ALA A 85 -17.98 0.46 16.99
N TYR A 86 -16.82 0.00 16.52
CA TYR A 86 -16.15 0.57 15.36
C TYR A 86 -16.92 0.34 14.05
N ILE A 87 -17.41 -0.88 13.79
CA ILE A 87 -18.25 -1.22 12.62
C ILE A 87 -19.46 -0.29 12.54
N GLN A 88 -20.14 -0.06 13.67
CA GLN A 88 -21.28 0.86 13.73
C GLN A 88 -20.87 2.32 13.45
N LYS A 89 -19.70 2.74 13.94
CA LYS A 89 -19.16 4.09 13.67
C LYS A 89 -18.86 4.30 12.19
N VAL A 90 -18.36 3.28 11.49
CA VAL A 90 -18.10 3.30 10.04
C VAL A 90 -19.40 3.26 9.22
N GLY A 91 -20.52 2.88 9.86
CA GLY A 91 -21.84 2.81 9.21
C GLY A 91 -22.17 1.45 8.61
N TYR A 92 -21.39 0.41 8.93
CA TYR A 92 -21.66 -0.96 8.53
C TYR A 92 -22.64 -1.65 9.48
N ASN A 93 -23.33 -2.66 8.97
CA ASN A 93 -24.32 -3.41 9.76
C ASN A 93 -23.81 -4.83 10.05
N LEU A 94 -23.67 -5.17 11.33
CA LEU A 94 -23.33 -6.52 11.75
C LEU A 94 -24.56 -7.42 11.67
N LEU A 95 -24.52 -8.43 10.81
CA LEU A 95 -25.64 -9.37 10.62
C LEU A 95 -25.55 -10.57 11.56
N ASN A 96 -24.36 -11.14 11.70
CA ASN A 96 -24.13 -12.31 12.53
C ASN A 96 -22.68 -12.36 13.03
N HIS A 97 -22.44 -13.12 14.09
CA HIS A 97 -21.10 -13.37 14.61
C HIS A 97 -20.99 -14.74 15.27
N TYR A 98 -19.79 -15.32 15.24
CA TYR A 98 -19.42 -16.49 16.02
C TYR A 98 -18.16 -16.16 16.81
N ILE A 99 -18.25 -16.33 18.12
CA ILE A 99 -17.12 -16.15 19.04
C ILE A 99 -16.70 -17.53 19.54
N THR A 100 -15.42 -17.83 19.36
CA THR A 100 -14.76 -18.96 20.02
C THR A 100 -13.60 -18.44 20.87
N PRO A 101 -12.98 -19.28 21.72
CA PRO A 101 -11.81 -18.87 22.49
C PRO A 101 -10.61 -18.47 21.60
N GLU A 102 -10.54 -18.98 20.38
CA GLU A 102 -9.39 -18.83 19.48
C GLU A 102 -9.71 -18.00 18.22
N SER A 103 -10.99 -17.72 17.96
CA SER A 103 -11.39 -17.01 16.75
C SER A 103 -12.66 -16.15 16.91
N LEU A 104 -12.73 -15.11 16.10
CA LEU A 104 -13.89 -14.24 15.94
C LEU A 104 -14.27 -14.19 14.46
N HIS A 105 -15.46 -14.69 14.13
CA HIS A 105 -16.00 -14.66 12.76
C HIS A 105 -17.18 -13.70 12.70
N LEU A 106 -17.10 -12.69 11.84
CA LEU A 106 -18.08 -11.63 11.68
C LEU A 106 -18.67 -11.65 10.28
N PHE A 107 -20.00 -11.50 10.19
CA PHE A 107 -20.74 -11.33 8.95
C PHE A 107 -21.28 -9.91 8.91
N ILE A 108 -20.76 -9.11 8.00
CA ILE A 108 -20.96 -7.66 7.99
C ILE A 108 -21.54 -7.27 6.63
N GLN A 109 -22.59 -6.46 6.65
CA GLN A 109 -23.12 -5.82 5.46
C GLN A 109 -22.40 -4.48 5.28
N THR A 110 -21.57 -4.41 4.24
CA THR A 110 -20.89 -3.20 3.78
C THR A 110 -21.73 -2.51 2.69
N ASN A 111 -21.20 -1.42 2.13
CA ASN A 111 -21.84 -0.74 1.00
C ASN A 111 -21.80 -1.58 -0.29
N ASP A 112 -20.79 -2.44 -0.44
CA ASP A 112 -20.55 -3.24 -1.65
C ASP A 112 -21.18 -4.64 -1.58
N GLY A 113 -21.59 -5.09 -0.40
CA GLY A 113 -22.26 -6.37 -0.26
C GLY A 113 -22.19 -6.97 1.15
N LEU A 114 -22.36 -8.28 1.21
CA LEU A 114 -22.15 -9.06 2.42
C LEU A 114 -20.71 -9.57 2.41
N GLU A 115 -19.96 -9.23 3.45
CA GLU A 115 -18.56 -9.57 3.62
C GLU A 115 -18.35 -10.32 4.93
N GLU A 116 -17.29 -11.14 4.96
CA GLU A 116 -16.92 -11.95 6.12
C GLU A 116 -15.54 -11.54 6.62
N LEU A 117 -15.40 -11.38 7.95
CA LEU A 117 -14.10 -11.19 8.60
C LEU A 117 -13.86 -12.34 9.56
N LEU A 118 -12.82 -13.14 9.30
CA LEU A 118 -12.35 -14.17 10.21
C LEU A 118 -11.05 -13.70 10.85
N LEU A 119 -11.09 -13.49 12.16
CA LEU A 119 -9.94 -13.16 12.98
C LEU A 119 -9.54 -14.42 13.74
N ASP A 120 -8.48 -15.06 13.27
CA ASP A 120 -7.88 -16.28 13.83
C ASP A 120 -6.35 -16.21 13.73
N ASP A 121 -5.65 -17.26 14.14
CA ASP A 121 -4.19 -17.34 14.06
C ASP A 121 -3.65 -17.12 12.63
N THR A 122 -4.42 -17.47 11.60
CA THR A 122 -4.01 -17.28 10.21
C THR A 122 -4.08 -15.82 9.77
N PHE A 123 -5.08 -15.08 10.28
CA PHE A 123 -5.18 -13.64 10.09
C PHE A 123 -4.02 -12.92 10.79
N TYR A 124 -3.78 -13.22 12.07
CA TYR A 124 -2.75 -12.54 12.84
C TYR A 124 -1.32 -12.92 12.42
N GLY A 125 -1.11 -14.16 11.95
CA GLY A 125 0.15 -14.61 11.36
C GLY A 125 0.36 -14.17 9.90
N ASN A 126 -0.52 -13.33 9.35
CA ASN A 126 -0.32 -12.78 8.01
C ASN A 126 0.87 -11.82 8.00
N ALA A 127 1.85 -12.09 7.13
CA ALA A 127 3.06 -11.28 7.03
C ALA A 127 2.81 -9.79 6.77
N LEU A 128 1.81 -9.44 5.96
CA LEU A 128 1.46 -8.03 5.69
C LEU A 128 0.83 -7.37 6.92
N TYR A 129 0.03 -8.11 7.69
CA TYR A 129 -0.55 -7.60 8.94
C TYR A 129 0.53 -7.34 9.99
N GLU A 130 1.43 -8.29 10.21
CA GLU A 130 2.57 -8.13 11.13
C GLU A 130 3.46 -6.97 10.72
N GLU A 131 3.76 -6.85 9.42
CA GLU A 131 4.53 -5.73 8.88
C GLU A 131 3.81 -4.39 9.10
N ALA A 132 2.49 -4.33 8.86
CA ALA A 132 1.69 -3.13 9.11
C ALA A 132 1.74 -2.70 10.58
N CYS A 133 1.58 -3.64 11.52
CA CYS A 133 1.71 -3.39 12.95
C CYS A 133 3.10 -2.86 13.32
N TYR A 134 4.16 -3.46 12.78
CA TYR A 134 5.53 -3.03 13.04
C TYR A 134 5.80 -1.61 12.51
N ILE A 135 5.36 -1.31 11.30
CA ILE A 135 5.52 0.02 10.70
C ILE A 135 4.68 1.06 11.45
N TYR A 136 3.44 0.73 11.82
CA TYR A 136 2.60 1.64 12.60
C TYR A 136 3.19 1.93 13.99
N GLY A 137 3.79 0.95 14.66
CA GLY A 137 4.54 1.18 15.90
C GLY A 137 5.65 2.23 15.75
N LYS A 138 6.37 2.23 14.62
CA LYS A 138 7.38 3.27 14.32
C LYS A 138 6.78 4.65 14.07
N ILE A 139 5.55 4.70 13.55
CA ILE A 139 4.83 5.97 13.36
C ILE A 139 4.49 6.54 14.74
N GLN A 140 3.97 5.72 15.66
CA GLN A 140 3.65 6.15 17.03
C GLN A 140 4.88 6.59 17.83
N GLU A 141 6.03 5.92 17.67
CA GLU A 141 7.29 6.32 18.33
C GLU A 141 7.80 7.72 17.88
N ARG A 142 7.40 8.16 16.69
CA ARG A 142 7.85 9.41 16.07
C ARG A 142 6.75 10.47 15.99
N ASP A 143 5.64 10.26 16.69
CA ASP A 143 4.47 11.11 16.53
C ASP A 143 4.80 12.57 16.84
N PHE A 144 4.50 13.45 15.88
CA PHE A 144 4.71 14.87 16.01
C PHE A 144 3.38 15.50 16.42
N ASP A 145 3.29 15.98 17.66
CA ASP A 145 2.13 16.70 18.22
C ASP A 145 1.64 17.89 17.35
N VAL A 146 2.46 18.31 16.39
CA VAL A 146 2.20 19.40 15.44
C VAL A 146 0.95 19.18 14.58
N PHE A 147 0.50 17.93 14.42
CA PHE A 147 -0.63 17.59 13.55
C PHE A 147 -1.98 17.44 14.27
N GLU A 148 -2.08 17.85 15.54
CA GLU A 148 -3.32 17.95 16.32
C GLU A 148 -4.20 16.66 16.31
N GLY A 149 -3.58 15.49 16.19
CA GLY A 149 -4.29 14.20 16.15
C GLY A 149 -5.03 13.90 14.84
N ARG A 150 -4.70 14.60 13.75
CA ARG A 150 -5.17 14.25 12.41
C ARG A 150 -4.54 12.94 11.92
N ASP A 151 -5.23 12.24 11.03
CA ASP A 151 -4.73 11.01 10.42
C ASP A 151 -3.46 11.30 9.59
N PRO A 152 -2.30 10.69 9.92
CA PRO A 152 -1.05 10.92 9.19
C PRO A 152 -1.14 10.58 7.69
N ILE A 153 -2.01 9.65 7.29
CA ILE A 153 -2.23 9.30 5.88
C ILE A 153 -2.93 10.45 5.14
N GLU A 154 -3.92 11.09 5.76
CA GLU A 154 -4.60 12.24 5.15
C GLU A 154 -3.63 13.41 4.93
N ILE A 155 -2.74 13.64 5.90
CA ILE A 155 -1.72 14.69 5.81
C ILE A 155 -0.74 14.38 4.69
N LEU A 156 -0.29 13.12 4.57
CA LEU A 156 0.54 12.68 3.45
C LEU A 156 -0.16 12.94 2.10
N ASP A 157 -1.44 12.63 1.99
CA ASP A 157 -2.22 12.87 0.77
C ASP A 157 -2.33 14.37 0.45
N GLU A 158 -2.48 15.23 1.47
CA GLU A 158 -2.47 16.69 1.32
C GLU A 158 -1.11 17.21 0.84
N ILE A 159 0.00 16.73 1.43
CA ILE A 159 1.37 17.06 1.04
C ILE A 159 1.60 16.68 -0.42
N GLU A 160 1.30 15.43 -0.80
CA GLU A 160 1.46 14.96 -2.18
C GLU A 160 0.59 15.74 -3.16
N LYS A 161 -0.65 16.07 -2.79
CA LYS A 161 -1.57 16.85 -3.63
C LYS A 161 -1.06 18.26 -3.85
N ASN A 162 -0.51 18.90 -2.82
CA ASN A 162 0.08 20.22 -2.91
C ASN A 162 1.35 20.20 -3.78
N ALA A 163 2.21 19.20 -3.63
CA ALA A 163 3.40 19.00 -4.47
C ALA A 163 3.05 18.83 -5.96
N LYS A 164 1.94 18.15 -6.27
CA LYS A 164 1.45 17.98 -7.64
C LYS A 164 0.86 19.25 -8.25
N LYS A 165 0.50 20.25 -7.43
CA LYS A 165 -0.23 21.44 -7.88
C LYS A 165 0.64 22.29 -8.80
N GLY A 166 0.25 22.39 -10.07
CA GLY A 166 0.99 23.15 -11.09
C GLY A 166 2.12 22.36 -11.76
N ALA A 167 2.35 21.11 -11.36
CA ALA A 167 3.23 20.18 -12.05
C ALA A 167 2.46 19.47 -13.19
N TYR A 168 3.14 19.21 -14.30
CA TYR A 168 2.65 18.30 -15.33
C TYR A 168 3.36 16.96 -15.17
N ILE A 169 2.61 15.91 -14.85
CA ILE A 169 3.14 14.58 -14.58
C ILE A 169 2.67 13.65 -15.71
N GLN A 170 3.63 13.01 -16.36
CA GLN A 170 3.36 12.05 -17.44
C GLN A 170 4.03 10.71 -17.09
N ARG A 171 3.24 9.64 -17.12
CA ARG A 171 3.74 8.26 -17.01
C ARG A 171 3.93 7.70 -18.42
N TYR A 172 5.16 7.35 -18.76
CA TYR A 172 5.47 6.68 -20.02
C TYR A 172 5.06 5.21 -19.92
N LYS A 173 4.11 4.75 -20.76
CA LYS A 173 3.73 3.33 -20.82
C LYS A 173 4.53 2.56 -21.87
N GLY A 174 5.03 3.24 -22.89
CA GLY A 174 5.93 2.68 -23.90
C GLY A 174 7.04 3.63 -24.34
N LEU A 175 8.13 3.07 -24.88
CA LEU A 175 9.28 3.86 -25.36
C LEU A 175 8.92 4.82 -26.51
N GLY A 176 7.89 4.51 -27.29
CA GLY A 176 7.42 5.36 -28.40
C GLY A 176 6.70 6.63 -27.98
N GLU A 177 6.38 6.80 -26.68
CA GLU A 177 5.83 8.03 -26.13
C GLU A 177 6.91 9.10 -25.84
N MET A 178 8.18 8.70 -25.85
CA MET A 178 9.32 9.59 -25.62
C MET A 178 9.82 10.17 -26.94
N ASN A 179 10.19 11.45 -26.92
CA ASN A 179 10.94 12.03 -28.03
C ASN A 179 12.38 11.50 -28.05
N PRO A 180 13.08 11.50 -29.20
CA PRO A 180 14.43 10.93 -29.33
C PRO A 180 15.46 11.47 -28.32
N GLU A 181 15.40 12.78 -28.01
CA GLU A 181 16.30 13.41 -27.04
C GLU A 181 16.06 12.87 -25.62
N GLN A 182 14.80 12.71 -25.22
CA GLN A 182 14.42 12.16 -23.92
C GLN A 182 14.89 10.71 -23.80
N LEU A 183 14.61 9.88 -24.81
CA LEU A 183 15.03 8.47 -24.84
C LEU A 183 16.56 8.35 -24.72
N TRP A 184 17.30 9.22 -25.40
CA TRP A 184 18.75 9.25 -25.29
C TRP A 184 19.20 9.60 -23.86
N GLU A 185 18.67 10.68 -23.29
CA GLU A 185 19.03 11.18 -21.96
C GLU A 185 18.71 10.16 -20.85
N THR A 186 17.55 9.51 -20.93
CA THR A 186 17.05 8.62 -19.87
C THR A 186 17.53 7.19 -20.00
N THR A 187 17.59 6.66 -21.23
CA THR A 187 17.69 5.21 -21.45
C THR A 187 18.99 4.81 -22.15
N MET A 188 19.57 5.65 -23.00
CA MET A 188 20.73 5.27 -23.82
C MET A 188 22.06 5.85 -23.33
N ASN A 189 22.07 7.03 -22.72
CA ASN A 189 23.27 7.71 -22.26
C ASN A 189 24.03 6.84 -21.22
N PRO A 190 25.28 6.43 -21.47
CA PRO A 190 26.08 5.64 -20.53
C PRO A 190 26.21 6.22 -19.12
N GLU A 191 26.11 7.54 -18.97
CA GLU A 191 26.21 8.22 -17.67
C GLU A 191 24.93 8.07 -16.82
N ASN A 192 23.76 8.00 -17.46
CA ASN A 192 22.46 8.02 -16.78
C ASN A 192 21.68 6.71 -16.90
N ARG A 193 22.03 5.86 -17.89
CA ARG A 193 21.28 4.63 -18.18
C ARG A 193 21.38 3.64 -17.04
N ARG A 194 20.30 2.92 -16.83
CA ARG A 194 20.24 1.79 -15.90
C ARG A 194 20.12 0.52 -16.72
N LEU A 195 21.08 -0.39 -16.57
CA LEU A 195 21.08 -1.68 -17.24
C LEU A 195 20.83 -2.77 -16.21
N LEU A 196 19.99 -3.75 -16.57
CA LEU A 196 19.80 -4.97 -15.80
C LEU A 196 20.61 -6.08 -16.44
N GLN A 197 21.42 -6.79 -15.64
CA GLN A 197 22.16 -7.95 -16.12
C GLN A 197 21.30 -9.20 -16.00
N VAL A 198 21.03 -9.85 -17.13
CA VAL A 198 20.28 -11.11 -17.19
C VAL A 198 21.22 -12.28 -16.91
N LYS A 199 20.80 -13.20 -16.05
CA LYS A 199 21.51 -14.44 -15.71
C LYS A 199 20.84 -15.66 -16.36
N VAL A 200 21.47 -16.83 -16.26
CA VAL A 200 20.94 -18.06 -16.84
C VAL A 200 19.66 -18.49 -16.12
N GLU A 201 19.61 -18.31 -14.81
CA GLU A 201 18.46 -18.61 -13.97
C GLU A 201 17.22 -17.76 -14.38
N ASP A 202 17.44 -16.51 -14.78
CA ASP A 202 16.36 -15.64 -15.27
C ASP A 202 15.76 -16.19 -16.58
N ALA A 203 16.58 -16.80 -17.43
CA ALA A 203 16.11 -17.40 -18.68
C ALA A 203 15.26 -18.66 -18.43
N GLU A 204 15.63 -19.48 -17.45
CA GLU A 204 14.85 -20.64 -17.01
C GLU A 204 13.49 -20.20 -16.47
N LEU A 205 13.47 -19.23 -15.53
CA LEU A 205 12.24 -18.67 -14.97
C LEU A 205 11.33 -18.06 -16.05
N ALA A 206 11.92 -17.35 -17.02
CA ALA A 206 11.18 -16.79 -18.14
C ALA A 206 10.55 -17.89 -19.03
N SER A 207 11.27 -18.98 -19.28
CA SER A 207 10.78 -20.12 -20.07
C SER A 207 9.64 -20.86 -19.36
N GLU A 208 9.75 -21.07 -18.05
CA GLU A 208 8.69 -21.65 -17.23
C GLU A 208 7.43 -20.79 -17.25
N THR A 209 7.59 -19.48 -17.03
CA THR A 209 6.50 -18.50 -17.09
C THR A 209 5.84 -18.49 -18.47
N PHE A 210 6.64 -18.50 -19.54
CA PHE A 210 6.13 -18.58 -20.91
C PHE A 210 5.31 -19.86 -21.13
N THR A 211 5.82 -21.01 -20.69
CA THR A 211 5.13 -22.30 -20.84
C THR A 211 3.83 -22.32 -20.03
N LEU A 212 3.82 -21.76 -18.83
CA LEU A 212 2.62 -21.65 -17.99
C LEU A 212 1.50 -20.87 -18.70
N PHE A 213 1.82 -19.75 -19.33
CA PHE A 213 0.82 -18.87 -19.95
C PHE A 213 0.53 -19.12 -21.43
N MET A 214 1.47 -19.73 -22.16
CA MET A 214 1.37 -19.94 -23.61
C MET A 214 1.41 -21.42 -24.00
N GLY A 215 1.65 -22.34 -23.06
CA GLY A 215 1.61 -23.79 -23.31
C GLY A 215 0.20 -24.33 -23.47
N ASP A 216 0.07 -25.61 -23.81
CA ASP A 216 -1.22 -26.23 -24.11
C ASP A 216 -2.04 -26.58 -22.86
N GLU A 217 -1.37 -26.71 -21.70
CA GLU A 217 -1.98 -27.09 -20.43
C GLU A 217 -2.79 -25.95 -19.82
N VAL A 218 -4.11 -26.15 -19.72
CA VAL A 218 -5.04 -25.13 -19.22
C VAL A 218 -5.08 -25.08 -17.70
N GLU A 219 -4.97 -26.23 -17.02
CA GLU A 219 -5.14 -26.31 -15.56
C GLU A 219 -4.09 -25.49 -14.78
N PRO A 220 -2.78 -25.62 -15.07
CA PRO A 220 -1.75 -24.86 -14.34
C PRO A 220 -1.95 -23.35 -14.51
N ARG A 221 -2.33 -22.91 -15.71
CA ARG A 221 -2.63 -21.51 -16.01
C ARG A 221 -3.82 -21.01 -15.22
N ARG A 222 -4.90 -21.78 -15.16
CA ARG A 222 -6.12 -21.41 -14.41
C ARG A 222 -5.80 -21.27 -12.93
N GLN A 223 -5.10 -22.25 -12.37
CA GLN A 223 -4.70 -22.23 -10.96
C GLN A 223 -3.85 -21.01 -10.65
N TYR A 224 -2.83 -20.72 -11.47
CA TYR A 224 -2.01 -19.52 -11.28
C TYR A 224 -2.83 -18.23 -11.27
N ILE A 225 -3.75 -18.06 -12.22
CA ILE A 225 -4.62 -16.88 -12.29
C ILE A 225 -5.50 -16.77 -11.03
N GLN A 226 -6.08 -17.89 -10.56
CA GLN A 226 -6.94 -17.88 -9.37
C GLN A 226 -6.15 -17.54 -8.11
N ASP A 227 -4.97 -18.12 -7.94
CA ASP A 227 -4.12 -17.93 -6.77
C ASP A 227 -3.61 -16.47 -6.66
N HIS A 228 -3.32 -15.83 -7.80
CA HIS A 228 -2.76 -14.47 -7.85
C HIS A 228 -3.77 -13.40 -8.30
N ALA A 229 -5.06 -13.74 -8.45
CA ALA A 229 -6.09 -12.82 -8.95
C ALA A 229 -6.15 -11.52 -8.14
N LYS A 230 -5.93 -11.63 -6.82
CA LYS A 230 -5.96 -10.51 -5.88
C LYS A 230 -4.66 -9.70 -5.86
N ASP A 231 -3.57 -10.17 -6.48
CA ASP A 231 -2.26 -9.51 -6.42
C ASP A 231 -2.01 -8.54 -7.60
N VAL A 232 -2.91 -8.47 -8.58
CA VAL A 232 -2.72 -7.69 -9.82
C VAL A 232 -2.73 -6.17 -9.53
N LYS A 233 -1.67 -5.45 -9.95
CA LYS A 233 -1.49 -4.00 -9.73
C LYS A 233 -1.69 -3.10 -10.95
N HIS A 234 -1.52 -3.65 -12.15
CA HIS A 234 -1.46 -2.87 -13.39
C HIS A 234 -2.38 -3.49 -14.45
N LEU A 235 -3.69 -3.33 -14.26
CA LEU A 235 -4.67 -3.59 -15.30
C LEU A 235 -4.80 -2.32 -16.15
N ASP A 236 -4.59 -2.44 -17.46
CA ASP A 236 -5.06 -1.42 -18.39
C ASP A 236 -6.59 -1.51 -18.45
N VAL A 237 -7.28 -0.47 -17.97
CA VAL A 237 -8.72 -0.24 -18.12
C VAL A 237 -8.93 0.93 -19.06
#